data_AF-A0A2W7BP54-F1
#
_entry.id   AF-A0A2W7BP54-F1
#
_cell.length_a   1.000
_cell.length_b   1.000
_cell.length_c   1.000
_cell.angle_alpha   90.00
_cell.angle_beta   90.00
_cell.angle_gamma   90.00
#
_symmetry.space_group_name_H-M   'P 1'
#
loop_
_entity.id
_entity.type
_entity.pdbx_description
1 polymer ?
#
loop_
_entity_poly.entity_id
_entity_poly.type
_entity_poly.pdbx_seq_one_letter_code
_entity_poly.pdbx_strand_id
1 'polypeptide(L)'
;PYPPDLETITRPFEAIRADFAALVDRTVLLDFTLEEDGFDPVFYGLEALRDALADLLPEAEAQALYQLLDEQAEAANQLGALYRDVGRHYISAFAVIAATLGAVPLPFATMPVLTALQVSMVGLLGKLYGQTLSPSQAGGLISAIAGGFFAQAIGRELIKFIPGFGSVVAASWAAAYTWALGEGACVYFGDLLGGKKPDPKKIQTAMAEAFTAAKERFKTGSADASHPSAKES
;
A
#
# COMPACT_ATOMS: atom_id res chain seq x y z
N PRO A 1 22.03 16.69 11.59
CA PRO A 1 20.62 17.02 11.32
C PRO A 1 20.08 16.12 10.22
N TYR A 2 19.13 15.26 10.57
CA TYR A 2 18.40 14.39 9.66
C TYR A 2 17.32 15.22 8.90
N PRO A 3 16.85 14.85 7.70
CA PRO A 3 16.52 15.80 6.65
C PRO A 3 15.05 16.25 6.64
N PRO A 4 14.73 17.32 7.37
CA PRO A 4 14.19 18.45 6.63
C PRO A 4 14.96 19.75 6.83
N ASP A 5 15.94 19.80 7.73
CA ASP A 5 16.68 21.02 8.06
C ASP A 5 17.94 21.22 7.20
N LEU A 6 18.23 20.28 6.31
CA LEU A 6 19.35 20.39 5.37
C LEU A 6 18.90 21.17 4.14
N GLU A 7 19.45 22.36 3.94
CA GLU A 7 19.13 23.25 2.82
C GLU A 7 19.25 22.55 1.44
N THR A 8 20.19 21.61 1.31
CA THR A 8 20.39 20.80 0.10
C THR A 8 19.20 19.91 -0.25
N ILE A 9 18.33 19.61 0.71
CA ILE A 9 17.11 18.82 0.55
C ILE A 9 15.87 19.73 0.57
N THR A 10 15.82 20.71 1.48
CA THR A 10 14.68 21.63 1.59
C THR A 10 14.49 22.43 0.31
N ARG A 11 15.57 22.95 -0.29
CA ARG A 11 15.50 23.76 -1.51
C ARG A 11 14.88 23.01 -2.70
N PRO A 12 15.39 21.83 -3.12
CA PRO A 12 14.76 21.09 -4.21
C PRO A 12 13.35 20.59 -3.86
N PHE A 13 13.10 20.23 -2.60
CA PHE A 13 11.76 19.84 -2.17
C PHE A 13 10.73 20.96 -2.34
N GLU A 14 11.08 22.18 -1.91
CA GLU A 14 10.25 23.37 -2.07
C GLU A 14 10.01 23.73 -3.53
N ALA A 15 11.02 23.57 -4.39
CA ALA A 15 10.88 23.76 -5.84
C ALA A 15 9.90 22.75 -6.44
N ILE A 16 10.04 21.45 -6.13
CA ILE A 16 9.11 20.41 -6.59
C ILE A 16 7.69 20.71 -6.07
N ARG A 17 7.54 21.10 -4.82
CA ARG A 17 6.23 21.44 -4.25
C ARG A 17 5.59 22.60 -5.00
N ALA A 18 6.36 23.63 -5.35
CA ALA A 18 5.86 24.77 -6.12
C ALA A 18 5.44 24.36 -7.55
N ASP A 19 6.24 23.54 -8.23
CA ASP A 19 5.96 23.08 -9.59
C ASP A 19 4.69 22.23 -9.67
N PHE A 20 4.40 21.45 -8.62
CA PHE A 20 3.23 20.57 -8.55
C PHE A 20 2.06 21.15 -7.73
N ALA A 21 2.14 22.41 -7.28
CA ALA A 21 1.14 23.01 -6.38
C ALA A 21 -0.29 23.02 -6.95
N ALA A 22 -0.45 23.02 -8.28
CA ALA A 22 -1.75 22.94 -8.96
C ALA A 22 -2.27 21.50 -9.14
N LEU A 23 -1.45 20.50 -8.87
CA LEU A 23 -1.72 19.08 -9.16
C LEU A 23 -1.84 18.23 -7.89
N VAL A 24 -1.26 18.64 -6.76
CA VAL A 24 -1.23 17.87 -5.52
C VAL A 24 -1.67 18.72 -4.32
N ASP A 25 -2.51 18.13 -3.47
CA ASP A 25 -2.97 18.78 -2.23
C ASP A 25 -1.95 18.68 -1.08
N ARG A 26 -1.12 17.62 -1.10
CA ARG A 26 -0.13 17.32 -0.06
C ARG A 26 1.14 16.75 -0.66
N THR A 27 2.27 16.99 0.00
CA THR A 27 3.57 16.43 -0.37
C THR A 27 4.26 15.92 0.88
N VAL A 28 4.78 14.69 0.82
CA VAL A 28 5.47 14.03 1.93
C VAL A 28 6.84 13.57 1.45
N LEU A 29 7.90 13.92 2.19
CA LEU A 29 9.23 13.36 1.97
C LEU A 29 9.28 11.96 2.57
N LEU A 30 9.78 10.99 1.80
CA LEU A 30 10.00 9.62 2.25
C LEU A 30 11.49 9.33 2.15
N ASP A 31 12.06 8.85 3.25
CA ASP A 31 13.40 8.29 3.27
C ASP A 31 13.35 6.92 3.95
N PHE A 32 14.08 5.97 3.39
CA PHE A 32 14.02 4.57 3.75
C PHE A 32 15.31 4.11 4.45
N THR A 33 15.97 5.04 5.14
CA THR A 33 17.13 4.75 5.98
C THR A 33 16.82 3.65 6.97
N LEU A 34 17.73 2.69 7.04
CA LEU A 34 17.72 1.56 7.95
C LEU A 34 18.50 1.88 9.23
N GLU A 35 18.33 1.06 10.26
CA GLU A 35 19.07 1.20 11.52
C GLU A 35 20.59 1.15 11.32
N GLU A 36 21.05 0.33 10.36
CA GLU A 36 22.46 0.21 9.97
C GLU A 36 23.04 1.47 9.33
N ASP A 37 22.21 2.37 8.81
CA ASP A 37 22.65 3.64 8.23
C ASP A 37 22.98 4.69 9.32
N GLY A 38 22.66 4.41 10.59
CA GLY A 38 23.00 5.27 11.72
C GLY A 38 22.20 6.58 11.79
N PHE A 39 21.06 6.64 11.11
CA PHE A 39 20.16 7.79 11.08
C PHE A 39 18.87 7.55 11.87
N ASP A 40 18.37 8.60 12.53
CA ASP A 40 17.14 8.59 13.32
C ASP A 40 16.23 9.78 12.90
N PRO A 41 14.93 9.54 12.60
CA PRO A 41 14.24 8.25 12.60
C PRO A 41 14.55 7.34 11.39
N VAL A 42 14.44 6.03 11.62
CA VAL A 42 14.40 4.99 10.56
C VAL A 42 13.08 5.11 9.78
N PHE A 43 13.08 4.85 8.48
CA PHE A 43 11.89 4.96 7.60
C PHE A 43 11.17 6.31 7.70
N TYR A 44 11.91 7.40 7.65
CA TYR A 44 11.36 8.74 7.75
C TYR A 44 10.23 9.05 6.78
N GLY A 45 9.26 9.78 7.30
CA GLY A 45 8.09 10.22 6.56
C GLY A 45 7.06 9.13 6.29
N LEU A 46 7.34 7.86 6.61
CA LEU A 46 6.36 6.78 6.43
C LEU A 46 5.11 7.01 7.30
N GLU A 47 5.29 7.48 8.53
CA GLU A 47 4.18 7.89 9.39
C GLU A 47 3.44 9.11 8.82
N ALA A 48 4.19 10.11 8.33
CA ALA A 48 3.60 11.29 7.70
C ALA A 48 2.81 10.94 6.44
N LEU A 49 3.24 9.93 5.66
CA LEU A 49 2.50 9.41 4.51
C LEU A 49 1.22 8.72 4.97
N ARG A 50 1.30 7.84 5.96
CA ARG A 50 0.13 7.16 6.54
C ARG A 50 -0.89 8.18 7.01
N ASP A 51 -0.45 9.21 7.74
CA ASP A 51 -1.32 10.22 8.32
C ASP A 51 -1.87 11.17 7.24
N ALA A 52 -1.06 11.55 6.24
CA ALA A 52 -1.55 12.34 5.11
C ALA A 52 -2.60 11.57 4.29
N LEU A 53 -2.42 10.26 4.08
CA LEU A 53 -3.43 9.43 3.43
C LEU A 53 -4.69 9.30 4.29
N ALA A 54 -4.54 9.11 5.61
CA ALA A 54 -5.65 9.06 6.55
C ALA A 54 -6.47 10.35 6.56
N ASP A 55 -5.82 11.52 6.51
CA ASP A 55 -6.49 12.82 6.57
C ASP A 55 -7.22 13.18 5.26
N LEU A 56 -6.73 12.70 4.11
CA LEU A 56 -7.30 13.02 2.78
C LEU A 56 -8.57 12.24 2.48
N LEU A 57 -8.81 11.14 3.19
CA LEU A 57 -10.01 10.34 3.05
C LEU A 57 -10.85 10.53 4.30
N PRO A 58 -12.14 10.91 4.21
CA PRO A 58 -12.87 11.38 5.37
C PRO A 58 -12.96 10.28 6.42
N GLU A 59 -12.28 10.44 7.56
CA GLU A 59 -12.56 9.65 8.76
C GLU A 59 -14.08 9.72 9.10
N ALA A 60 -14.71 10.82 8.70
CA ALA A 60 -16.16 11.03 8.70
C ALA A 60 -16.96 10.01 7.86
N GLU A 61 -16.43 9.52 6.73
CA GLU A 61 -17.05 8.44 5.97
C GLU A 61 -16.98 7.13 6.76
N ALA A 62 -15.82 6.79 7.34
CA ALA A 62 -15.69 5.61 8.18
C ALA A 62 -16.63 5.66 9.41
N GLN A 63 -16.76 6.81 10.06
CA GLN A 63 -17.71 7.06 11.16
C GLN A 63 -19.18 6.96 10.76
N ALA A 64 -19.56 7.56 9.63
CA ALA A 64 -20.91 7.39 9.08
C ALA A 64 -21.19 5.91 8.76
N LEU A 65 -20.18 5.21 8.26
CA LEU A 65 -20.22 3.80 7.94
C LEU A 65 -20.33 2.92 9.21
N TYR A 66 -19.72 3.33 10.34
CA TYR A 66 -19.94 2.69 11.66
C TYR A 66 -21.35 2.91 12.20
N GLN A 67 -21.93 4.10 12.01
CA GLN A 67 -23.29 4.38 12.49
C GLN A 67 -24.34 3.57 11.71
N LEU A 68 -24.11 3.33 10.42
CA LEU A 68 -24.97 2.47 9.60
C LEU A 68 -24.87 0.98 9.98
N LEU A 69 -23.82 0.54 10.67
CA LEU A 69 -23.67 -0.85 11.13
C LEU A 69 -24.55 -1.19 12.32
N ASP A 70 -24.88 -0.20 13.16
CA ASP A 70 -25.79 -0.39 14.28
C ASP A 70 -27.24 -0.62 13.80
N GLU A 71 -27.55 -0.23 12.55
CA GLU A 71 -28.84 -0.44 11.91
C GLU A 71 -28.80 -1.59 10.87
N GLN A 72 -29.04 -2.82 11.36
CA GLN A 72 -29.42 -4.04 10.60
C GLN A 72 -28.32 -4.85 9.87
N ALA A 73 -28.32 -6.16 10.13
CA ALA A 73 -27.37 -7.16 9.63
C ALA A 73 -27.39 -7.42 8.09
N GLU A 74 -28.37 -6.87 7.35
CA GLU A 74 -28.43 -6.95 5.88
C GLU A 74 -27.65 -5.83 5.17
N ALA A 75 -27.35 -4.72 5.86
CA ALA A 75 -26.51 -3.63 5.35
C ALA A 75 -25.02 -4.01 5.26
N ALA A 76 -24.57 -4.99 6.06
CA ALA A 76 -23.16 -5.36 6.22
C ALA A 76 -22.45 -5.78 4.91
N ASN A 77 -23.15 -6.39 3.95
CA ASN A 77 -22.55 -6.81 2.67
C ASN A 77 -22.33 -5.64 1.69
N GLN A 78 -23.28 -4.71 1.61
CA GLN A 78 -23.12 -3.49 0.79
C GLN A 78 -22.08 -2.56 1.41
N LEU A 79 -22.00 -2.56 2.74
CA LEU A 79 -21.03 -1.80 3.51
C LEU A 79 -19.59 -2.31 3.36
N GLY A 80 -19.40 -3.64 3.39
CA GLY A 80 -18.09 -4.24 3.18
C GLY A 80 -17.51 -3.91 1.81
N ALA A 81 -18.37 -3.75 0.79
CA ALA A 81 -17.94 -3.28 -0.53
C ALA A 81 -17.49 -1.81 -0.50
N LEU A 82 -18.17 -0.94 0.26
CA LEU A 82 -17.80 0.47 0.40
C LEU A 82 -16.48 0.65 1.16
N TYR A 83 -16.30 -0.01 2.32
CA TYR A 83 -15.01 0.00 3.03
C TYR A 83 -13.87 -0.54 2.15
N ARG A 84 -14.14 -1.58 1.36
CA ARG A 84 -13.15 -2.16 0.46
C ARG A 84 -12.80 -1.21 -0.68
N ASP A 85 -13.76 -0.44 -1.19
CA ASP A 85 -13.53 0.55 -2.24
C ASP A 85 -12.69 1.73 -1.75
N VAL A 86 -13.03 2.28 -0.57
CA VAL A 86 -12.19 3.27 0.12
C VAL A 86 -10.81 2.69 0.43
N GLY A 87 -10.77 1.43 0.89
CA GLY A 87 -9.56 0.64 1.11
C GLY A 87 -8.64 0.62 -0.10
N ARG A 88 -9.19 0.45 -1.30
CA ARG A 88 -8.44 0.41 -2.56
C ARG A 88 -7.74 1.71 -2.90
N HIS A 89 -8.28 2.86 -2.50
CA HIS A 89 -7.59 4.14 -2.67
C HIS A 89 -6.28 4.17 -1.86
N TYR A 90 -6.32 3.75 -0.59
CA TYR A 90 -5.10 3.62 0.22
C TYR A 90 -4.12 2.63 -0.42
N ILE A 91 -4.60 1.43 -0.74
CA ILE A 91 -3.78 0.35 -1.32
C ILE A 91 -3.09 0.82 -2.61
N SER A 92 -3.76 1.64 -3.44
CA SER A 92 -3.19 2.15 -4.68
C SER A 92 -1.92 2.98 -4.47
N ALA A 93 -1.91 3.86 -3.47
CA ALA A 93 -0.75 4.68 -3.15
C ALA A 93 0.43 3.83 -2.70
N PHE A 94 0.20 2.88 -1.79
CA PHE A 94 1.21 1.94 -1.32
C PHE A 94 1.72 1.03 -2.45
N ALA A 95 0.85 0.58 -3.36
CA ALA A 95 1.23 -0.24 -4.51
C ALA A 95 2.12 0.54 -5.51
N VAL A 96 1.85 1.83 -5.75
CA VAL A 96 2.69 2.69 -6.59
C VAL A 96 4.08 2.87 -5.97
N ILE A 97 4.14 3.15 -4.67
CA ILE A 97 5.43 3.27 -3.94
C ILE A 97 6.19 1.95 -4.00
N ALA A 98 5.52 0.82 -3.78
CA ALA A 98 6.12 -0.50 -3.90
C ALA A 98 6.65 -0.78 -5.31
N ALA A 99 5.95 -0.32 -6.35
CA ALA A 99 6.42 -0.40 -7.73
C ALA A 99 7.73 0.38 -7.91
N THR A 100 7.78 1.62 -7.42
CA THR A 100 9.00 2.45 -7.49
C THR A 100 10.16 1.77 -6.75
N LEU A 101 9.93 1.24 -5.55
CA LEU A 101 10.93 0.49 -4.79
C LEU A 101 11.38 -0.79 -5.50
N GLY A 102 10.48 -1.48 -6.18
CA GLY A 102 10.80 -2.68 -6.97
C GLY A 102 11.51 -2.37 -8.29
N ALA A 103 11.34 -1.17 -8.84
CA ALA A 103 11.99 -0.73 -10.08
C ALA A 103 13.46 -0.35 -9.86
N VAL A 104 13.80 0.14 -8.66
CA VAL A 104 15.16 0.56 -8.32
C VAL A 104 15.95 -0.68 -7.85
N PRO A 105 17.11 -0.97 -8.46
CA PRO A 105 17.97 -2.06 -8.02
C PRO A 105 18.68 -1.67 -6.70
N LEU A 106 17.95 -1.66 -5.59
CA LEU A 106 18.55 -1.48 -4.25
C LEU A 106 19.00 -2.85 -3.72
N PRO A 107 20.32 -3.07 -3.52
CA PRO A 107 20.82 -4.32 -2.96
C PRO A 107 20.40 -4.44 -1.49
N PHE A 108 19.69 -5.51 -1.13
CA PHE A 108 19.32 -5.94 0.24
C PHE A 108 18.45 -4.98 1.08
N ALA A 109 18.41 -3.68 0.79
CA ALA A 109 17.61 -2.67 1.50
C ALA A 109 16.11 -2.71 1.15
N THR A 110 15.70 -3.32 0.02
CA THR A 110 14.29 -3.33 -0.40
C THR A 110 13.36 -4.10 0.52
N MET A 111 13.81 -5.19 1.15
CA MET A 111 12.93 -6.10 1.89
C MET A 111 12.44 -5.53 3.22
N PRO A 112 13.30 -4.95 4.10
CA PRO A 112 12.83 -4.28 5.31
C PRO A 112 11.92 -3.09 4.99
N VAL A 113 12.26 -2.33 3.94
CA VAL A 113 11.50 -1.17 3.49
C VAL A 113 10.11 -1.55 2.99
N LEU A 114 10.02 -2.54 2.10
CA LEU A 114 8.73 -3.03 1.61
C LEU A 114 7.89 -3.61 2.75
N THR A 115 8.53 -4.24 3.73
CA THR A 115 7.83 -4.76 4.92
C THR A 115 7.26 -3.62 5.77
N ALA A 116 8.06 -2.58 6.05
CA ALA A 116 7.58 -1.40 6.80
C ALA A 116 6.44 -0.68 6.07
N LEU A 117 6.54 -0.56 4.75
CA LEU A 117 5.50 -0.02 3.87
C LEU A 117 4.19 -0.83 4.00
N GLN A 118 4.28 -2.15 3.94
CA GLN A 118 3.13 -3.06 4.06
C GLN A 118 2.51 -3.06 5.46
N VAL A 119 3.33 -3.01 6.52
CA VAL A 119 2.88 -2.88 7.92
C VAL A 119 2.09 -1.59 8.10
N SER A 120 2.58 -0.48 7.54
CA SER A 120 1.92 0.82 7.60
C SER A 120 0.58 0.81 6.85
N MET A 121 0.54 0.21 5.66
CA MET A 121 -0.69 0.02 4.90
C MET A 121 -1.72 -0.80 5.69
N VAL A 122 -1.32 -1.94 6.27
CA VAL A 122 -2.23 -2.79 7.06
C VAL A 122 -2.71 -2.11 8.32
N GLY A 123 -1.86 -1.32 8.99
CA GLY A 123 -2.26 -0.50 10.13
C GLY A 123 -3.31 0.56 9.75
N LEU A 124 -3.13 1.23 8.61
CA LEU A 124 -4.08 2.22 8.08
C LEU A 124 -5.42 1.57 7.70
N LEU A 125 -5.39 0.42 7.02
CA LEU A 125 -6.58 -0.35 6.72
C LEU A 125 -7.26 -0.85 8.00
N GLY A 126 -6.50 -1.27 9.01
CA GLY A 126 -7.05 -1.62 10.32
C GLY A 126 -7.88 -0.47 10.89
N LYS A 127 -7.31 0.75 10.93
CA LYS A 127 -8.01 1.95 11.40
C LYS A 127 -9.28 2.25 10.59
N LEU A 128 -9.21 2.09 9.26
CA LEU A 128 -10.37 2.26 8.38
C LEU A 128 -11.54 1.35 8.80
N TYR A 129 -11.26 0.13 9.27
CA TYR A 129 -12.24 -0.85 9.76
C TYR A 129 -12.36 -0.88 11.30
N GLY A 130 -11.80 0.11 12.01
CA GLY A 130 -12.09 0.35 13.43
C GLY A 130 -11.20 -0.46 14.34
N GLN A 131 -10.13 -1.03 13.78
CA GLN A 131 -9.15 -1.85 14.45
C GLN A 131 -7.86 -1.06 14.65
N THR A 132 -7.49 -0.80 15.89
CA THR A 132 -6.18 -0.23 16.23
C THR A 132 -5.16 -1.35 16.37
N LEU A 133 -4.22 -1.44 15.43
CA LEU A 133 -3.15 -2.44 15.45
C LEU A 133 -1.82 -1.80 15.87
N SER A 134 -1.08 -2.48 16.74
CA SER A 134 0.35 -2.21 16.91
C SER A 134 1.13 -2.65 15.65
N PRO A 135 2.34 -2.12 15.42
CA PRO A 135 3.20 -2.57 14.32
C PRO A 135 3.44 -4.09 14.35
N SER A 136 3.58 -4.68 15.55
CA SER A 136 3.77 -6.13 15.70
C SER A 136 2.51 -6.93 15.35
N GLN A 137 1.31 -6.43 15.67
CA GLN A 137 0.05 -7.06 15.28
C GLN A 137 -0.16 -6.99 13.76
N ALA A 138 0.12 -5.85 13.14
CA ALA A 138 0.08 -5.68 11.69
C ALA A 138 1.08 -6.62 10.99
N GLY A 139 2.32 -6.70 11.48
CA GLY A 139 3.33 -7.65 10.95
C GLY A 139 2.94 -9.12 11.14
N GLY A 140 2.33 -9.47 12.27
CA GLY A 140 1.79 -10.81 12.52
C GLY A 140 0.64 -11.16 11.57
N LEU A 141 -0.26 -10.21 11.32
CA LEU A 141 -1.36 -10.37 10.36
C LEU A 141 -0.84 -10.57 8.93
N ILE A 142 0.11 -9.73 8.50
CA ILE A 142 0.79 -9.88 7.20
C ILE A 142 1.39 -11.28 7.11
N SER A 143 2.12 -11.72 8.13
CA SER A 143 2.75 -13.04 8.14
C SER A 143 1.73 -14.18 8.01
N ALA A 144 0.59 -14.08 8.70
CA ALA A 144 -0.49 -15.07 8.63
C ALA A 144 -1.14 -15.13 7.25
N ILE A 145 -1.44 -13.96 6.68
CA ILE A 145 -2.13 -13.83 5.39
C ILE A 145 -1.18 -14.16 4.23
N ALA A 146 0.03 -13.59 4.23
CA ALA A 146 1.06 -13.83 3.23
C ALA A 146 1.56 -15.28 3.25
N GLY A 147 1.74 -15.89 4.43
CA GLY A 147 2.15 -17.29 4.54
C GLY A 147 1.13 -18.25 3.89
N GLY A 148 -0.16 -18.00 4.12
CA GLY A 148 -1.23 -18.74 3.45
C GLY A 148 -1.28 -18.49 1.94
N PHE A 149 -1.07 -17.24 1.52
CA PHE A 149 -0.98 -16.89 0.11
C PHE A 149 0.20 -17.59 -0.56
N PHE A 150 1.42 -17.55 -0.01
CA PHE A 150 2.58 -18.23 -0.61
C PHE A 150 2.43 -19.75 -0.63
N ALA A 151 1.71 -20.34 0.32
CA ALA A 151 1.42 -21.78 0.32
C ALA A 151 0.48 -22.19 -0.84
N GLN A 152 -0.45 -21.33 -1.25
CA GLN A 152 -1.37 -21.58 -2.37
C GLN A 152 -0.84 -21.04 -3.70
N ALA A 153 -0.31 -19.82 -3.66
CA ALA A 153 0.29 -19.08 -4.73
C ALA A 153 1.81 -19.29 -4.67
N ILE A 154 2.27 -20.08 -5.63
CA ILE A 154 3.59 -20.01 -6.26
C ILE A 154 4.56 -21.15 -5.93
N GLY A 155 4.49 -22.19 -6.78
CA GLY A 155 5.68 -22.97 -7.18
C GLY A 155 6.29 -22.56 -8.53
N ARG A 156 5.59 -21.78 -9.37
CA ARG A 156 6.00 -21.53 -10.78
C ARG A 156 6.37 -20.09 -11.15
N GLU A 157 5.83 -19.07 -10.48
CA GLU A 157 6.15 -17.65 -10.76
C GLU A 157 7.41 -17.15 -10.02
N LEU A 158 7.76 -17.72 -8.86
CA LEU A 158 9.00 -17.43 -8.15
C LEU A 158 10.23 -17.87 -8.98
N ILE A 159 10.06 -18.85 -9.87
CA ILE A 159 11.12 -19.29 -10.80
C ILE A 159 11.42 -18.21 -11.86
N LYS A 160 10.51 -17.26 -12.12
CA LYS A 160 10.77 -16.11 -13.02
C LYS A 160 11.48 -14.96 -12.30
N PHE A 161 11.78 -15.08 -11.00
CA PHE A 161 12.64 -14.18 -10.22
C PHE A 161 14.12 -14.56 -10.35
N ILE A 162 14.56 -14.89 -11.56
CA ILE A 162 15.99 -15.02 -11.82
C ILE A 162 16.57 -13.59 -11.77
N PRO A 163 17.68 -13.34 -11.05
CA PRO A 163 18.39 -12.07 -11.11
C PRO A 163 18.67 -11.69 -12.57
N GLY A 164 18.21 -10.51 -13.01
CA GLY A 164 18.35 -10.04 -14.40
C GLY A 164 17.03 -9.78 -15.16
N PHE A 165 15.87 -10.09 -14.57
CA PHE A 165 14.58 -9.63 -15.11
C PHE A 165 14.43 -8.12 -14.89
N GLY A 166 14.11 -7.38 -15.96
CA GLY A 166 14.14 -5.90 -15.97
C GLY A 166 13.29 -5.23 -14.89
N SER A 167 13.68 -3.99 -14.53
CA SER A 167 13.05 -3.14 -13.50
C SER A 167 11.52 -3.09 -13.57
N VAL A 168 10.94 -3.16 -14.78
CA VAL A 168 9.49 -3.16 -15.01
C VAL A 168 8.80 -4.41 -14.43
N VAL A 169 9.41 -5.59 -14.55
CA VAL A 169 8.82 -6.84 -14.04
C VAL A 169 8.84 -6.85 -12.52
N ALA A 170 9.95 -6.42 -11.93
CA ALA A 170 10.10 -6.28 -10.48
C ALA A 170 9.12 -5.24 -9.90
N ALA A 171 8.99 -4.07 -10.54
CA ALA A 171 8.03 -3.03 -10.18
C ALA A 171 6.58 -3.53 -10.24
N SER A 172 6.19 -4.14 -11.36
CA SER A 172 4.83 -4.65 -11.56
C SER A 172 4.48 -5.71 -10.52
N TRP A 173 5.42 -6.58 -10.17
CA TRP A 173 5.18 -7.59 -9.16
C TRP A 173 5.09 -7.00 -7.75
N ALA A 174 5.98 -6.08 -7.38
CA ALA A 174 5.94 -5.41 -6.08
C ALA A 174 4.62 -4.65 -5.88
N ALA A 175 4.14 -3.97 -6.92
CA ALA A 175 2.82 -3.33 -6.93
C ALA A 175 1.69 -4.35 -6.78
N ALA A 176 1.69 -5.42 -7.60
CA ALA A 176 0.64 -6.44 -7.58
C ALA A 176 0.59 -7.20 -6.24
N TYR A 177 1.74 -7.50 -5.65
CA TYR A 177 1.83 -8.15 -4.35
C TYR A 177 1.31 -7.26 -3.22
N THR A 178 1.72 -5.98 -3.21
CA THR A 178 1.24 -5.00 -2.22
C THR A 178 -0.28 -4.79 -2.36
N TRP A 179 -0.78 -4.72 -3.59
CA TRP A 179 -2.22 -4.65 -3.86
C TRP A 179 -2.98 -5.87 -3.32
N ALA A 180 -2.49 -7.07 -3.63
CA ALA A 180 -3.08 -8.31 -3.16
C ALA A 180 -3.11 -8.41 -1.64
N LEU A 181 -2.01 -8.04 -0.96
CA LEU A 181 -1.92 -8.03 0.49
C LEU A 181 -2.95 -7.07 1.12
N GLY A 182 -3.10 -5.87 0.55
CA GLY A 182 -4.10 -4.90 0.99
C GLY A 182 -5.53 -5.44 0.84
N GLU A 183 -5.84 -6.09 -0.29
CA GLU A 183 -7.13 -6.73 -0.55
C GLU A 183 -7.42 -7.86 0.45
N GLY A 184 -6.41 -8.68 0.77
CA GLY A 184 -6.51 -9.69 1.82
C GLY A 184 -6.80 -9.09 3.20
N ALA A 185 -6.13 -7.97 3.53
CA ALA A 185 -6.38 -7.23 4.77
C ALA A 185 -7.81 -6.65 4.84
N CYS A 186 -8.33 -6.08 3.75
CA CYS A 186 -9.71 -5.59 3.68
C CYS A 186 -10.73 -6.72 3.92
N VAL A 187 -10.52 -7.90 3.35
CA VAL A 187 -11.39 -9.07 3.60
C VAL A 187 -11.30 -9.52 5.06
N TYR A 188 -10.08 -9.58 5.62
CA TYR A 188 -9.86 -9.93 7.02
C TYR A 188 -10.59 -8.98 7.98
N PHE A 189 -10.43 -7.67 7.80
CA PHE A 189 -11.07 -6.69 8.66
C PHE A 189 -12.57 -6.57 8.41
N GLY A 190 -13.03 -6.77 7.17
CA GLY A 190 -14.45 -6.82 6.85
C GLY A 190 -15.17 -7.99 7.53
N ASP A 191 -14.53 -9.17 7.59
CA ASP A 191 -15.06 -10.31 8.36
C ASP A 191 -15.14 -9.97 9.86
N LEU A 192 -14.09 -9.37 10.44
CA LEU A 192 -14.09 -8.95 11.85
C LEU A 192 -15.18 -7.92 12.16
N LEU A 193 -15.33 -6.91 11.32
CA LEU A 193 -16.34 -5.86 11.46
C LEU A 193 -17.76 -6.43 11.39
N GLY A 194 -17.97 -7.42 10.52
CA GLY A 194 -19.23 -8.16 10.43
C GLY A 194 -19.47 -9.18 11.55
N GLY A 195 -18.62 -9.21 12.60
CA GLY A 195 -18.71 -10.15 13.72
C GLY A 195 -18.39 -11.60 13.34
N LYS A 196 -17.79 -11.82 12.17
CA LYS A 196 -17.41 -13.15 11.66
C LYS A 196 -15.96 -13.44 12.01
N LYS A 197 -15.64 -14.73 12.16
CA LYS A 197 -14.25 -15.16 12.21
C LYS A 197 -13.66 -15.04 10.81
N PRO A 198 -12.50 -14.38 10.64
CA PRO A 198 -11.85 -14.27 9.34
C PRO A 198 -11.61 -15.64 8.72
N ASP A 199 -12.07 -15.82 7.48
CA ASP A 199 -11.93 -17.09 6.76
C ASP A 199 -10.63 -17.09 5.95
N PRO A 200 -9.62 -17.92 6.31
CA PRO A 200 -8.35 -17.96 5.60
C PRO A 200 -8.50 -18.27 4.11
N LYS A 201 -9.48 -19.09 3.72
CA LYS A 201 -9.69 -19.45 2.31
C LYS A 201 -10.19 -18.25 1.51
N LYS A 202 -11.16 -17.50 2.06
CA LYS A 202 -11.67 -16.28 1.39
C LYS A 202 -10.58 -15.24 1.23
N ILE A 203 -9.77 -15.03 2.27
CA ILE A 203 -8.64 -14.10 2.24
C ILE A 203 -7.66 -14.51 1.14
N GLN A 204 -7.25 -15.78 1.11
CA GLN A 204 -6.29 -16.27 0.11
C GLN A 204 -6.85 -16.21 -1.32
N THR A 205 -8.14 -16.54 -1.52
CA THR A 205 -8.81 -16.39 -2.82
C THR A 205 -8.84 -14.93 -3.27
N ALA A 206 -9.24 -14.01 -2.38
CA ALA A 206 -9.27 -12.59 -2.69
C ALA A 206 -7.88 -12.05 -3.06
N MET A 207 -6.83 -12.47 -2.35
CA MET A 207 -5.45 -12.12 -2.69
C MET A 207 -5.02 -12.65 -4.05
N ALA A 208 -5.34 -13.91 -4.38
CA ALA A 208 -4.97 -14.52 -5.66
C ALA A 208 -5.67 -13.84 -6.85
N GLU A 209 -6.95 -13.54 -6.72
CA GLU A 209 -7.72 -12.78 -7.70
C GLU A 209 -7.16 -11.37 -7.87
N ALA A 210 -6.94 -10.68 -6.74
CA ALA A 210 -6.39 -9.33 -6.72
C ALA A 210 -4.98 -9.25 -7.32
N PHE A 211 -4.10 -10.21 -6.99
CA PHE A 211 -2.75 -10.30 -7.54
C PHE A 211 -2.78 -10.46 -9.06
N THR A 212 -3.64 -11.36 -9.55
CA THR A 212 -3.79 -11.64 -10.99
C THR A 212 -4.31 -10.40 -11.73
N ALA A 213 -5.36 -9.76 -11.21
CA ALA A 213 -5.94 -8.55 -11.79
C ALA A 213 -4.96 -7.37 -11.76
N ALA A 214 -4.27 -7.16 -10.65
CA ALA A 214 -3.29 -6.08 -10.48
C ALA A 214 -2.09 -6.27 -11.42
N LYS A 215 -1.61 -7.51 -11.58
CA LYS A 215 -0.50 -7.81 -12.49
C LYS A 215 -0.83 -7.42 -13.93
N GLU A 216 -2.05 -7.66 -14.40
CA GLU A 216 -2.47 -7.24 -15.75
C GLU A 216 -2.61 -5.71 -15.85
N ARG A 217 -3.16 -5.07 -14.83
CA ARG A 217 -3.30 -3.60 -14.75
C ARG A 217 -1.95 -2.88 -14.76
N PHE A 218 -0.98 -3.34 -13.97
CA PHE A 218 0.33 -2.70 -13.86
C PHE A 218 1.27 -3.01 -15.04
N LYS A 219 1.05 -4.11 -15.76
CA LYS A 219 1.72 -4.35 -17.06
C LYS A 219 1.29 -3.35 -18.14
N THR A 220 0.01 -2.99 -18.18
CA THR A 220 -0.56 -2.09 -19.21
C THR A 220 -0.39 -0.61 -18.84
N GLY A 221 -0.48 -0.24 -17.56
CA GLY A 221 -0.29 1.14 -17.10
C GLY A 221 1.12 1.72 -17.30
N SER A 222 2.16 0.88 -17.36
CA SER A 222 3.52 1.35 -17.71
C SER A 222 3.69 1.73 -19.18
N ALA A 223 2.78 1.36 -20.08
CA ALA A 223 2.86 1.73 -21.49
C ALA A 223 2.38 3.17 -21.75
N ASP A 224 1.36 3.65 -21.02
CA ASP A 224 0.73 4.96 -21.25
C ASP A 224 1.51 6.15 -20.65
N ALA A 225 2.39 5.92 -19.67
CA ALA A 225 3.20 6.98 -19.05
C ALA A 225 4.37 7.47 -19.93
N SER A 226 4.51 6.97 -21.17
CA SER A 226 5.65 7.26 -22.06
C SER A 226 5.37 8.25 -23.22
N HIS A 227 4.20 8.88 -23.26
CA HIS A 227 3.91 9.94 -24.25
C HIS A 227 3.20 11.16 -23.64
N PRO A 228 3.93 12.24 -23.32
CA PRO A 228 3.36 13.57 -23.49
C PRO A 228 3.34 13.83 -24.99
N SER A 229 2.22 13.57 -25.65
CA SER A 229 2.02 14.04 -27.03
C SER A 229 1.93 15.56 -26.98
N ALA A 230 3.07 16.21 -27.23
CA ALA A 230 3.10 17.58 -27.70
C ALA A 230 2.35 17.63 -29.04
N LYS A 231 1.11 18.12 -28.99
CA LYS A 231 0.43 18.72 -30.14
C LYS A 231 -0.07 20.08 -29.69
N GLU A 232 0.82 21.07 -29.76
CA GLU A 232 0.40 22.45 -29.91
C GLU A 232 0.00 22.70 -31.37
N SER A 233 -1.06 23.49 -31.52
CA SER A 233 -1.64 23.97 -32.79
C SER A 233 -0.91 25.21 -33.28
#